data_AF-A0A0P7L1K8-F1
#
_entry.id   AF-A0A0P7L1K8-F1
#
_cell.length_a   1.000
_cell.length_b   1.000
_cell.length_c   1.000
_cell.angle_alpha   90.00
_cell.angle_beta   90.00
_cell.angle_gamma   90.00
#
_symmetry.space_group_name_H-M   'P 1'
#
loop_
_entity.id
_entity.type
_entity.pdbx_description
1 polymer ?
#
loop_
_entity_poly.entity_id
_entity_poly.type
_entity_poly.pdbx_seq_one_letter_code
_entity_poly.pdbx_strand_id
1 'polypeptide(L)'
;MILLARRTSETQKTLEVIVRRLPVTHSEYSNYCEHVRRLKAGFAGEQRVDAEWLELDLPSPYYFLHDFQTMNDFGSTHQMDTIFLCRQFLLILEIKNITGILSYDALFAQFTRTTGEGNLEGMTDPFLQLERHVVWMKRLLQREHFHLPVLHAVVLATKNGILSEGFQGQPIFHVTGLRVHLQKWLDLHQPVETEKLFRFARVLMSMHKKVKRAVKVPFEDMVKGVICPKCANGQPMSYSYKKWHCPRCGLVDRDALKRDLEDYRLLVGPKLTNKSFREFFAIDSPNVAYKLLQQLPLKAEGSKKHREYWMME
;
A
#
# COMPACT_ATOMS: atom_id res chain seq x y z
N MET A 1 2.72 6.56 19.80
CA MET A 1 1.34 6.29 19.28
C MET A 1 1.37 6.14 17.77
N ILE A 2 0.62 5.20 17.19
CA ILE A 2 0.48 5.08 15.73
C ILE A 2 -0.74 5.89 15.28
N LEU A 3 -0.53 6.94 14.49
CA LEU A 3 -1.60 7.80 13.95
C LEU A 3 -2.12 7.29 12.61
N LEU A 4 -1.22 6.81 11.74
CA LEU A 4 -1.58 6.12 10.50
C LEU A 4 -0.97 4.73 10.52
N ALA A 5 -1.82 3.72 10.69
CA ALA A 5 -1.40 2.32 10.67
C ALA A 5 -1.12 1.85 9.24
N ARG A 6 -0.09 1.03 9.08
CA ARG A 6 0.25 0.43 7.79
C ARG A 6 -0.88 -0.49 7.32
N ARG A 7 -1.28 -0.35 6.06
CA ARG A 7 -2.35 -1.14 5.44
C ARG A 7 -1.95 -1.50 4.02
N THR A 8 -2.45 -2.63 3.54
CA THR A 8 -2.30 -3.01 2.13
C THR A 8 -2.93 -1.94 1.24
N SER A 9 -2.18 -1.47 0.25
CA SER A 9 -2.63 -0.44 -0.69
C SER A 9 -3.79 -0.95 -1.55
N GLU A 10 -4.68 -0.05 -1.97
CA GLU A 10 -5.76 -0.39 -2.90
C GLU A 10 -5.22 -0.92 -4.22
N THR A 11 -4.11 -0.36 -4.72
CA THR A 11 -3.42 -0.87 -5.90
C THR A 11 -3.02 -2.34 -5.75
N GLN A 12 -2.43 -2.73 -4.62
CA GLN A 12 -2.08 -4.13 -4.38
C GLN A 12 -3.33 -5.00 -4.35
N LYS A 13 -4.39 -4.59 -3.64
CA LYS A 13 -5.65 -5.34 -3.59
C LYS A 13 -6.27 -5.51 -4.97
N THR A 14 -6.33 -4.44 -5.77
CA THR A 14 -6.84 -4.49 -7.15
C THR A 14 -6.04 -5.46 -8.01
N LEU A 15 -4.70 -5.43 -7.94
CA LEU A 15 -3.85 -6.35 -8.69
C LEU A 15 -4.02 -7.81 -8.24
N GLU A 16 -4.18 -8.07 -6.95
CA GLU A 16 -4.49 -9.41 -6.44
C GLU A 16 -5.84 -9.93 -6.95
N VAL A 17 -6.85 -9.06 -7.04
CA VAL A 17 -8.14 -9.40 -7.65
C VAL A 17 -7.98 -9.68 -9.15
N ILE A 18 -7.20 -8.88 -9.88
CA ILE A 18 -6.89 -9.12 -11.31
C ILE A 18 -6.27 -10.51 -11.48
N VAL A 19 -5.20 -10.83 -10.75
CA VAL A 19 -4.52 -12.14 -10.84
C VAL A 19 -5.46 -13.30 -10.52
N ARG A 20 -6.41 -13.11 -9.59
CA ARG A 20 -7.39 -14.14 -9.25
C ARG A 20 -8.42 -14.38 -10.36
N ARG A 21 -8.82 -13.34 -11.09
CA ARG A 21 -9.91 -13.37 -12.08
C ARG A 21 -9.44 -13.49 -13.52
N LEU A 22 -8.19 -13.14 -13.82
CA LEU A 22 -7.66 -13.16 -15.15
C LEU A 22 -7.23 -14.60 -15.53
N PRO A 23 -7.62 -15.10 -16.71
CA PRO A 23 -7.16 -16.40 -17.20
C PRO A 23 -5.63 -16.47 -17.28
N VAL A 24 -5.06 -17.61 -16.90
CA VAL A 24 -3.60 -17.85 -16.98
C VAL A 24 -3.04 -17.79 -18.40
N THR A 25 -3.90 -17.95 -19.40
CA THR A 25 -3.57 -17.86 -20.84
C THR A 25 -3.50 -16.42 -21.35
N HIS A 26 -3.90 -15.43 -20.55
CA HIS A 26 -3.86 -14.03 -20.94
C HIS A 26 -2.41 -13.54 -21.03
N SER A 27 -2.06 -12.78 -22.08
CA SER A 27 -0.68 -12.33 -22.35
C SER A 27 -0.05 -11.57 -21.17
N GLU A 28 -0.82 -10.69 -20.53
CA GLU A 28 -0.37 -9.89 -19.38
C GLU A 28 -0.42 -10.61 -18.03
N TYR A 29 -0.87 -11.87 -17.96
CA TYR A 29 -1.06 -12.57 -16.67
C TYR A 29 0.22 -12.60 -15.83
N SER A 30 1.35 -12.93 -16.47
CA SER A 30 2.67 -12.96 -15.83
C SER A 30 3.10 -11.59 -15.32
N ASN A 31 2.82 -10.52 -16.08
CA ASN A 31 3.15 -9.14 -15.69
C ASN A 31 2.38 -8.73 -14.43
N TYR A 32 1.09 -9.05 -14.35
CA TYR A 32 0.29 -8.81 -13.14
C TYR A 32 0.78 -9.61 -11.94
N CYS A 33 1.12 -10.89 -12.13
CA CYS A 33 1.69 -11.74 -11.08
C CYS A 33 2.99 -11.16 -10.53
N GLU A 34 3.88 -10.72 -11.42
CA GLU A 34 5.15 -10.11 -11.02
C GLU A 34 4.92 -8.81 -10.24
N HIS A 35 3.98 -7.96 -10.69
CA HIS A 35 3.63 -6.73 -9.99
C HIS A 35 3.09 -7.00 -8.58
N VAL A 36 2.18 -7.96 -8.42
CA VAL A 36 1.70 -8.40 -7.10
C VAL A 36 2.86 -8.89 -6.24
N ARG A 37 3.78 -9.70 -6.80
CA ARG A 37 4.95 -10.22 -6.07
C ARG A 37 5.83 -9.08 -5.55
N ARG A 38 6.12 -8.07 -6.39
CA ARG A 38 6.93 -6.90 -6.02
C ARG A 38 6.26 -6.08 -4.91
N LEU A 39 4.96 -5.82 -5.01
CA LEU A 39 4.21 -5.08 -3.97
C LEU A 39 4.16 -5.84 -2.64
N LYS A 40 3.88 -7.15 -2.68
CA LYS A 40 3.90 -8.00 -1.47
C LYS A 40 5.28 -8.02 -0.80
N ALA A 41 6.35 -8.11 -1.58
CA ALA A 41 7.70 -8.06 -1.06
C ALA A 41 8.02 -6.71 -0.42
N GLY A 42 7.61 -5.59 -1.05
CA GLY A 42 7.73 -4.25 -0.48
C GLY A 42 6.99 -4.13 0.86
N PHE A 43 5.70 -4.47 0.87
CA PHE A 43 4.85 -4.42 2.06
C PHE A 43 5.39 -5.30 3.20
N ALA A 44 5.86 -6.51 2.91
CA ALA A 44 6.47 -7.37 3.92
C ALA A 44 7.77 -6.77 4.50
N GLY A 45 8.56 -6.08 3.67
CA GLY A 45 9.74 -5.36 4.14
C GLY A 45 9.38 -4.20 5.06
N GLU A 46 8.34 -3.45 4.71
CA GLU A 46 7.81 -2.38 5.56
C GLU A 46 7.30 -2.91 6.91
N GLN A 47 6.54 -4.01 6.91
CA GLN A 47 6.07 -4.66 8.14
C GLN A 47 7.22 -5.17 9.02
N ARG A 48 8.32 -5.62 8.40
CA ARG A 48 9.53 -6.03 9.14
C ARG A 48 10.15 -4.86 9.91
N VAL A 49 10.17 -3.67 9.31
CA VAL A 49 10.66 -2.44 9.97
C VAL A 49 9.68 -1.99 11.06
N ASP A 50 8.37 -2.03 10.79
CA ASP A 50 7.34 -1.71 11.79
C ASP A 50 7.45 -2.60 13.04
N ALA A 51 7.75 -3.90 12.86
CA ALA A 51 7.95 -4.82 13.98
C ALA A 51 9.13 -4.40 14.88
N GLU A 52 10.24 -3.93 14.28
CA GLU A 52 11.40 -3.47 15.05
C GLU A 52 11.08 -2.21 15.86
N TRP A 53 10.26 -1.29 15.33
CA TRP A 53 9.81 -0.11 16.07
C TRP A 53 9.04 -0.44 17.35
N LEU A 54 8.28 -1.54 17.36
CA LEU A 54 7.49 -1.95 18.51
C LEU A 54 8.35 -2.50 19.65
N GLU A 55 9.61 -2.88 19.38
CA GLU A 55 10.55 -3.38 20.37
C GLU A 55 11.44 -2.27 20.97
N LEU A 56 11.38 -1.05 20.43
CA LEU A 56 12.18 0.08 20.88
C LEU A 56 11.51 0.84 22.03
N ASP A 57 12.32 1.20 23.03
CA ASP A 57 11.91 2.15 24.06
C ASP A 57 12.04 3.57 23.50
N LEU A 58 10.90 4.24 23.30
CA LEU A 58 10.81 5.51 22.59
C LEU A 58 10.38 6.64 23.54
N PRO A 59 11.02 7.81 23.49
CA PRO A 59 10.65 8.91 24.37
C PRO A 59 9.25 9.44 24.03
N SER A 60 8.38 9.45 25.05
CA SER A 60 7.02 9.94 24.92
C SER A 60 6.96 11.49 25.01
N PRO A 61 6.09 12.16 24.24
CA PRO A 61 5.21 11.59 23.21
C PRO A 61 5.93 11.41 21.87
N TYR A 62 5.52 10.37 21.15
CA TYR A 62 5.93 10.10 19.79
C TYR A 62 4.75 9.67 18.91
N TYR A 63 4.86 9.91 17.60
CA TYR A 63 3.83 9.60 16.62
C TYR A 63 4.43 8.89 15.40
N PHE A 64 3.74 7.85 14.94
CA PHE A 64 4.04 7.17 13.68
C PHE A 64 2.97 7.45 12.64
N LEU A 65 3.40 7.76 11.43
CA LEU A 65 2.55 7.80 10.25
C LEU A 65 3.16 6.89 9.18
N HIS A 66 2.55 5.74 8.96
CA HIS A 66 2.97 4.79 7.92
C HIS A 66 2.25 5.09 6.60
N ASP A 67 2.96 4.90 5.48
CA ASP A 67 2.46 5.15 4.13
C ASP A 67 1.77 6.52 4.01
N PHE A 68 2.45 7.56 4.52
CA PHE A 68 1.90 8.90 4.50
C PHE A 68 1.94 9.44 3.07
N GLN A 69 0.75 9.67 2.53
CA GLN A 69 0.54 10.21 1.19
C GLN A 69 -0.06 11.60 1.21
N THR A 70 0.44 12.48 0.34
CA THR A 70 -0.09 13.83 0.13
C THR A 70 0.27 14.33 -1.27
N MET A 71 -0.35 15.44 -1.66
CA MET A 71 -0.02 16.18 -2.87
C MET A 71 0.33 17.62 -2.49
N ASN A 72 1.39 18.16 -3.07
CA ASN A 72 1.73 19.57 -2.89
C ASN A 72 0.87 20.47 -3.78
N ASP A 73 0.98 21.79 -3.59
CA ASP A 73 0.18 22.79 -4.33
C ASP A 73 0.48 22.81 -5.84
N PHE A 74 1.61 22.23 -6.26
CA PHE A 74 2.04 22.09 -7.66
C PHE A 74 1.61 20.76 -8.30
N GLY A 75 0.80 19.96 -7.61
CA GLY A 75 0.34 18.65 -8.09
C GLY A 75 1.37 17.52 -7.98
N SER A 76 2.54 17.76 -7.39
CA SER A 76 3.52 16.68 -7.14
C SER A 76 3.09 15.84 -5.94
N THR A 77 3.16 14.53 -6.09
CA THR A 77 2.77 13.59 -5.05
C THR A 77 3.96 13.21 -4.17
N HIS A 78 3.70 13.05 -2.88
CA HIS A 78 4.66 12.56 -1.91
C HIS A 78 4.09 11.34 -1.21
N GLN A 79 4.86 10.26 -1.17
CA GLN A 79 4.58 9.06 -0.39
C GLN A 79 5.81 8.75 0.44
N MET A 80 5.64 8.67 1.76
CA MET A 80 6.72 8.38 2.71
C MET A 80 6.37 7.12 3.48
N ASP A 81 7.26 6.12 3.43
CA ASP A 81 6.96 4.79 3.97
C ASP A 81 6.76 4.81 5.49
N THR A 82 7.59 5.59 6.20
CA THR A 82 7.40 5.89 7.62
C THR A 82 7.83 7.31 7.94
N ILE A 83 6.95 8.05 8.62
CA ILE A 83 7.29 9.27 9.35
C ILE A 83 7.24 8.94 10.84
N PHE A 84 8.37 9.08 11.51
CA PHE A 84 8.47 9.05 12.97
C PHE A 84 8.66 10.46 13.49
N LEU A 85 7.81 10.86 14.43
CA LEU A 85 7.81 12.20 15.00
C LEU A 85 7.97 12.08 16.52
N CYS A 86 9.05 12.64 17.06
CA CYS A 86 9.29 12.75 18.49
C CYS A 86 9.68 14.18 18.85
N ARG A 87 9.90 14.44 20.14
CA ARG A 87 10.26 15.79 20.61
C ARG A 87 11.61 16.27 20.08
N GLN A 88 12.52 15.37 19.76
CA GLN A 88 13.88 15.70 19.33
C GLN A 88 13.97 15.96 17.83
N PHE A 89 13.25 15.19 17.02
CA PHE A 89 13.32 15.27 15.57
C PHE A 89 12.09 14.64 14.88
N LEU A 90 11.99 14.91 13.58
CA LEU A 90 11.17 14.16 12.64
C LEU A 90 12.10 13.30 11.79
N LEU A 91 11.83 12.00 11.69
CA LEU A 91 12.57 11.04 10.88
C LEU A 91 11.69 10.51 9.75
N ILE A 92 12.17 10.64 8.51
CA ILE A 92 11.57 10.04 7.32
C ILE A 92 12.37 8.80 6.94
N LEU A 93 11.74 7.63 6.92
CA LEU A 93 12.36 6.41 6.42
C LEU A 93 11.81 6.04 5.05
N GLU A 94 12.73 5.77 4.13
CA GLU A 94 12.46 5.05 2.87
C GLU A 94 12.87 3.59 3.07
N ILE A 95 11.94 2.65 2.91
CA ILE A 95 12.16 1.24 3.20
C ILE A 95 12.36 0.48 1.90
N LYS A 96 13.48 -0.22 1.79
CA LYS A 96 13.80 -1.05 0.63
C LYS A 96 13.95 -2.51 1.03
N ASN A 97 13.25 -3.40 0.34
CA ASN A 97 13.39 -4.84 0.50
C ASN A 97 14.08 -5.45 -0.74
N ILE A 98 15.39 -5.23 -0.85
CA ILE A 98 16.18 -5.57 -2.04
C ILE A 98 17.29 -6.55 -1.65
N THR A 99 17.41 -7.65 -2.39
CA THR A 99 18.47 -8.65 -2.25
C THR A 99 19.57 -8.44 -3.30
N GLY A 100 20.77 -8.96 -3.07
CA GLY A 100 21.91 -8.83 -4.00
C GLY A 100 22.94 -7.83 -3.50
N ILE A 101 23.98 -7.57 -4.29
CA ILE A 101 24.99 -6.56 -3.97
C ILE A 101 24.50 -5.23 -4.50
N LEU A 102 24.34 -4.26 -3.60
CA LEU A 102 23.94 -2.91 -3.92
C LEU A 102 25.19 -2.04 -4.05
N SER A 103 25.16 -1.16 -5.04
CA SER A 103 26.22 -0.19 -5.28
C SER A 103 25.61 1.18 -5.57
N TYR A 104 26.30 2.21 -5.10
CA TYR A 104 25.92 3.59 -5.32
C TYR A 104 27.10 4.39 -5.83
N ASP A 105 26.89 5.02 -6.97
CA ASP A 105 27.81 6.01 -7.52
C ASP A 105 27.25 7.40 -7.24
N ALA A 106 27.86 8.10 -6.29
CA ALA A 106 27.45 9.44 -5.88
C ALA A 106 27.70 10.49 -6.96
N LEU A 107 28.68 10.29 -7.86
CA LEU A 107 28.97 11.24 -8.93
C LEU A 107 27.88 11.22 -10.00
N PHE A 108 27.33 10.04 -10.27
CA PHE A 108 26.27 9.85 -11.27
C PHE A 108 24.86 9.74 -10.68
N ALA A 109 24.72 9.84 -9.35
CA ALA A 109 23.47 9.57 -8.62
C ALA A 109 22.84 8.22 -9.05
N GLN A 110 23.69 7.19 -9.16
CA GLN A 110 23.32 5.91 -9.75
C GLN A 110 23.27 4.81 -8.70
N PHE A 111 22.07 4.27 -8.47
CA PHE A 111 21.84 3.12 -7.61
C PHE A 111 21.72 1.86 -8.48
N THR A 112 22.57 0.86 -8.21
CA THR A 112 22.61 -0.39 -8.98
C THR A 112 22.55 -1.61 -8.08
N ARG A 113 22.12 -2.73 -8.66
CA ARG A 113 22.07 -4.04 -8.02
C ARG A 113 22.72 -5.09 -8.89
N THR A 114 23.64 -5.86 -8.32
CA THR A 114 24.10 -7.13 -8.88
C THR A 114 23.30 -8.27 -8.24
N THR A 115 22.57 -9.03 -9.06
CA THR A 115 21.77 -10.18 -8.59
C THR A 115 22.64 -11.37 -8.22
N GLY A 116 22.06 -12.39 -7.57
CA GLY A 116 22.78 -13.65 -7.29
C GLY A 116 23.22 -14.41 -8.55
N GLU A 117 22.63 -14.11 -9.70
CA GLU A 117 22.99 -14.65 -11.02
C GLU A 117 24.10 -13.84 -11.71
N GLY A 118 24.55 -12.73 -11.10
CA GLY A 118 25.59 -11.86 -11.65
C GLY A 118 25.08 -10.76 -12.58
N ASN A 119 23.77 -10.62 -12.77
CA ASN A 119 23.19 -9.58 -13.64
C ASN A 119 23.25 -8.21 -12.94
N LEU A 120 23.76 -7.19 -13.64
CA LEU A 120 23.78 -5.81 -13.18
C LEU A 120 22.52 -5.07 -13.64
N GLU A 121 21.78 -4.50 -12.70
CA GLU A 121 20.53 -3.81 -12.94
C GLU A 121 20.59 -2.38 -12.38
N GLY A 122 20.17 -1.41 -13.21
CA GLY A 122 19.92 -0.04 -12.76
C GLY A 122 18.62 0.05 -11.96
N MET A 123 18.64 0.79 -10.86
CA MET A 123 17.50 0.98 -9.97
C MET A 123 17.24 2.46 -9.75
N THR A 124 16.00 2.81 -9.40
CA THR A 124 15.67 4.19 -9.01
C THR A 124 16.44 4.56 -7.76
N ASP A 125 17.10 5.71 -7.78
CA ASP A 125 17.85 6.22 -6.64
C ASP A 125 16.90 6.54 -5.46
N PRO A 126 17.03 5.83 -4.32
CA PRO A 126 16.22 6.09 -3.15
C PRO A 126 16.56 7.42 -2.46
N PHE A 127 17.78 7.93 -2.60
CA PHE A 127 18.21 9.16 -1.94
C PHE A 127 17.60 10.39 -2.60
N LEU A 128 17.54 10.45 -3.94
CA LEU A 128 16.84 11.52 -4.65
C LEU A 128 15.35 11.60 -4.27
N GLN A 129 14.69 10.44 -4.13
CA GLN A 129 13.31 10.39 -3.65
C GLN A 129 13.22 10.93 -2.22
N LEU A 130 14.09 10.47 -1.32
CA LEU A 130 14.11 10.85 0.08
C LEU A 130 14.41 12.35 0.28
N GLU A 131 15.37 12.90 -0.44
CA GLU A 131 15.69 14.34 -0.44
C GLU A 131 14.49 15.19 -0.84
N ARG A 132 13.74 14.77 -1.88
CA ARG A 132 12.51 15.44 -2.29
C ARG A 132 11.47 15.48 -1.17
N HIS A 133 11.36 14.41 -0.38
CA HIS A 133 10.47 14.37 0.80
C HIS A 133 10.97 15.26 1.93
N VAL A 134 12.27 15.29 2.19
CA VAL A 134 12.91 16.14 3.20
C VAL A 134 12.71 17.63 2.88
N VAL A 135 12.92 18.05 1.63
CA VAL A 135 12.71 19.44 1.20
C VAL A 135 11.24 19.84 1.40
N TRP A 136 10.32 18.97 1.01
CA TRP A 136 8.89 19.22 1.22
C TRP A 136 8.54 19.34 2.72
N MET A 137 9.04 18.43 3.55
CA MET A 137 8.77 18.42 4.99
C MET A 137 9.35 19.67 5.69
N LYS A 138 10.57 20.09 5.32
CA LYS A 138 11.19 21.30 5.85
C LYS A 138 10.37 22.56 5.54
N ARG A 139 9.85 22.67 4.30
CA ARG A 139 8.96 23.78 3.91
C ARG A 139 7.64 23.75 4.70
N LEU A 140 7.09 22.56 4.93
CA LEU A 140 5.89 22.40 5.75
C LEU A 140 6.13 22.85 7.20
N LEU A 141 7.22 22.41 7.83
CA LEU A 141 7.61 22.83 9.18
C LEU A 141 7.78 24.36 9.30
N GLN A 142 8.42 24.98 8.32
CA GLN A 142 8.57 26.44 8.26
C GLN A 142 7.21 27.15 8.19
N ARG A 143 6.29 26.67 7.35
CA ARG A 143 4.93 27.22 7.23
C ARG A 143 4.13 27.11 8.52
N GLU A 144 4.31 26.02 9.26
CA GLU A 144 3.66 25.82 10.56
C GLU A 144 4.41 26.49 11.73
N HIS A 145 5.46 27.27 11.44
CA HIS A 145 6.33 27.93 12.44
C HIS A 145 6.89 26.95 13.49
N PHE A 146 7.15 25.71 13.08
CA PHE A 146 7.65 24.66 13.96
C PHE A 146 9.09 24.28 13.61
N HIS A 147 10.01 24.58 14.51
CA HIS A 147 11.43 24.27 14.33
C HIS A 147 11.72 22.88 14.90
N LEU A 148 11.89 21.91 14.01
CA LEU A 148 12.23 20.54 14.35
C LEU A 148 13.24 19.99 13.34
N PRO A 149 14.34 19.35 13.78
CA PRO A 149 15.27 18.68 12.87
C PRO A 149 14.56 17.63 12.00
N VAL A 150 14.83 17.65 10.69
CA VAL A 150 14.34 16.63 9.74
C VAL A 150 15.48 15.69 9.39
N LEU A 151 15.44 14.51 9.97
CA LEU A 151 16.34 13.40 9.69
C LEU A 151 15.72 12.47 8.66
N HIS A 152 16.56 11.71 7.99
CA HIS A 152 16.12 10.77 6.97
C HIS A 152 17.11 9.63 6.81
N ALA A 153 16.60 8.46 6.44
CA ALA A 153 17.44 7.31 6.09
C ALA A 153 16.74 6.33 5.14
N VAL A 154 17.53 5.61 4.37
CA VAL A 154 17.11 4.42 3.63
C VAL A 154 17.34 3.20 4.52
N VAL A 155 16.31 2.39 4.74
CA VAL A 155 16.40 1.19 5.57
C VAL A 155 16.23 -0.06 4.72
N LEU A 156 17.25 -0.92 4.72
CA LEU A 156 17.17 -2.24 4.12
C LEU A 156 16.46 -3.21 5.07
N ALA A 157 15.25 -3.63 4.69
CA ALA A 157 14.44 -4.54 5.48
C ALA A 157 15.00 -5.98 5.50
N THR A 158 15.79 -6.34 4.48
CA THR A 158 16.42 -7.66 4.36
C THR A 158 17.92 -7.59 4.62
N LYS A 159 18.46 -8.64 5.26
CA LYS A 159 19.91 -8.84 5.42
C LYS A 159 20.62 -9.25 4.13
N ASN A 160 19.87 -9.71 3.14
CA ASN A 160 20.42 -10.25 1.89
C ASN A 160 20.77 -9.15 0.86
N GLY A 161 20.57 -7.87 1.19
CA GLY A 161 21.02 -6.73 0.39
C GLY A 161 22.37 -6.24 0.87
N ILE A 162 23.46 -6.62 0.22
CA ILE A 162 24.81 -6.31 0.67
C ILE A 162 25.17 -4.89 0.21
N LEU A 163 25.45 -3.98 1.14
CA LEU A 163 25.92 -2.63 0.85
C LEU A 163 27.42 -2.64 0.54
N SER A 164 27.81 -2.09 -0.63
CA SER A 164 29.21 -1.87 -0.99
C SER A 164 29.77 -0.55 -0.43
N GLU A 165 31.07 -0.31 -0.60
CA GLU A 165 31.76 0.89 -0.10
C GLU A 165 31.23 2.21 -0.66
N GLY A 166 30.56 2.21 -1.81
CA GLY A 166 29.96 3.41 -2.40
C GLY A 166 28.89 4.08 -1.53
N PHE A 167 28.40 3.39 -0.48
CA PHE A 167 27.47 3.95 0.50
C PHE A 167 28.14 4.60 1.72
N GLN A 168 29.47 4.66 1.79
CA GLN A 168 30.13 5.33 2.91
C GLN A 168 29.64 6.77 3.06
N GLY A 169 29.21 7.12 4.27
CA GLY A 169 28.65 8.44 4.59
C GLY A 169 27.19 8.65 4.16
N GLN A 170 26.60 7.74 3.39
CA GLN A 170 25.19 7.81 3.01
C GLN A 170 24.28 7.36 4.17
N PRO A 171 23.09 7.96 4.33
CA PRO A 171 22.17 7.59 5.41
C PRO A 171 21.40 6.30 5.06
N ILE A 172 22.12 5.18 4.93
CA ILE A 172 21.56 3.87 4.60
C ILE A 172 22.10 2.78 5.52
N PHE A 173 21.22 1.91 6.00
CA PHE A 173 21.60 0.80 6.87
C PHE A 173 20.56 -0.32 6.85
N HIS A 174 20.95 -1.50 7.33
CA HIS A 174 20.02 -2.60 7.58
C HIS A 174 19.13 -2.32 8.77
N VAL A 175 17.90 -2.83 8.75
CA VAL A 175 16.91 -2.63 9.82
C VAL A 175 17.44 -2.95 11.22
N THR A 176 18.34 -3.93 11.36
CA THR A 176 18.98 -4.29 12.64
C THR A 176 19.83 -3.16 13.25
N GLY A 177 20.29 -2.20 12.43
CA GLY A 177 21.01 -1.01 12.89
C GLY A 177 20.10 0.13 13.36
N LEU A 178 18.78 0.03 13.14
CA LEU A 178 17.82 1.10 13.43
C LEU A 178 17.91 1.60 14.86
N ARG A 179 18.00 0.68 15.84
CA ARG A 179 18.13 1.02 17.26
C ARG A 179 19.35 1.91 17.54
N VAL A 180 20.50 1.55 16.97
CA VAL A 180 21.76 2.26 17.21
C VAL A 180 21.72 3.66 16.61
N HIS A 181 21.23 3.78 15.38
CA HIS A 181 21.07 5.09 14.72
C HIS A 181 20.06 5.96 15.45
N LEU A 182 18.94 5.39 15.88
CA LEU A 182 17.91 6.12 16.60
C LEU A 182 18.43 6.68 17.93
N GLN A 183 19.12 5.87 18.73
CA GLN A 183 19.69 6.33 19.99
C GLN A 183 20.66 7.50 19.76
N LYS A 184 21.56 7.36 18.77
CA LYS A 184 22.50 8.43 18.39
C LYS A 184 21.78 9.73 18.05
N TRP A 185 20.67 9.67 17.32
CA TRP A 185 19.89 10.86 16.97
C TRP A 185 19.13 11.45 18.16
N LEU A 186 18.64 10.61 19.07
CA LEU A 186 18.00 11.06 20.30
C LEU A 186 18.97 11.83 21.20
N ASP A 187 20.21 11.35 21.30
CA ASP A 187 21.25 11.97 22.12
C ASP A 187 21.75 13.29 21.52
N LEU A 188 21.73 13.42 20.19
CA LEU A 188 22.25 14.59 19.47
C LEU A 188 21.31 15.81 19.50
N HIS A 189 20.00 15.60 19.67
CA HIS A 189 18.99 16.64 19.47
C HIS A 189 18.22 16.96 20.75
N GLN A 190 17.99 18.26 20.98
CA GLN A 190 17.26 18.73 22.15
C GLN A 190 15.73 18.63 21.94
N PRO A 191 14.97 18.27 22.98
CA PRO A 191 13.52 18.10 22.86
C PRO A 191 12.79 19.45 22.78
N VAL A 192 11.77 19.51 21.93
CA VAL A 192 10.84 20.65 21.81
C VAL A 192 9.61 20.51 22.71
N GLU A 193 8.76 21.53 22.73
CA GLU A 193 7.46 21.54 23.42
C GLU A 193 6.48 20.51 22.87
N THR A 194 5.82 19.78 23.76
CA THR A 194 4.85 18.72 23.44
C THR A 194 3.64 19.22 22.66
N GLU A 195 3.13 20.42 22.96
CA GLU A 195 1.93 20.95 22.32
C GLU A 195 2.16 21.23 20.82
N LYS A 196 3.31 21.83 20.48
CA LYS A 196 3.72 22.08 19.09
C LYS A 196 3.87 20.77 18.31
N LEU A 197 4.43 19.74 18.95
CA LEU A 197 4.56 18.41 18.37
C LEU A 197 3.20 17.79 18.03
N PHE A 198 2.26 17.82 18.97
CA PHE A 198 0.92 17.28 18.77
C PHE A 198 0.14 18.06 17.70
N ARG A 199 0.24 19.40 17.71
CA ARG A 199 -0.35 20.25 16.68
C ARG A 199 0.17 19.88 15.29
N PHE A 200 1.48 19.72 15.14
CA PHE A 200 2.08 19.34 13.86
C PHE A 200 1.64 17.95 13.40
N ALA A 201 1.54 16.99 14.32
CA ALA A 201 1.01 15.65 14.02
C ALA A 201 -0.43 15.70 13.47
N ARG A 202 -1.28 16.58 14.02
CA ARG A 202 -2.65 16.81 13.49
C ARG A 202 -2.64 17.46 12.11
N VAL A 203 -1.72 18.39 11.84
CA VAL A 203 -1.55 18.98 10.50
C VAL A 203 -1.23 17.88 9.49
N LEU A 204 -0.24 17.02 9.77
CA LEU A 204 0.08 15.88 8.90
C LEU A 204 -1.16 15.01 8.66
N MET A 205 -1.87 14.60 9.71
CA MET A 205 -3.10 13.82 9.56
C MET A 205 -4.15 14.49 8.66
N SER A 206 -4.33 15.81 8.78
CA SER A 206 -5.29 16.55 7.95
C SER A 206 -4.89 16.63 6.48
N MET A 207 -3.58 16.59 6.19
CA MET A 207 -3.05 16.59 4.84
C MET A 207 -3.02 15.20 4.20
N HIS A 208 -3.17 14.14 5.00
CA HIS A 208 -3.12 12.78 4.49
C HIS A 208 -4.24 12.54 3.46
N LYS A 209 -3.83 12.30 2.23
CA LYS A 209 -4.73 11.97 1.13
C LYS A 209 -4.10 10.89 0.27
N LYS A 210 -4.76 9.74 0.21
CA LYS A 210 -4.37 8.65 -0.68
C LYS A 210 -4.31 9.13 -2.13
N VAL A 211 -3.17 8.91 -2.77
CA VAL A 211 -2.97 9.16 -4.19
C VAL A 211 -3.52 7.98 -4.96
N LYS A 212 -4.59 8.21 -5.73
CA LYS A 212 -5.17 7.16 -6.58
C LYS A 212 -4.21 6.87 -7.74
N ARG A 213 -3.67 5.66 -7.77
CA ARG A 213 -2.90 5.15 -8.91
C ARG A 213 -3.83 4.35 -9.81
N ALA A 214 -3.94 4.75 -11.07
CA ALA A 214 -4.75 4.03 -12.03
C ALA A 214 -4.11 2.67 -12.33
N VAL A 215 -4.88 1.60 -12.18
CA VAL A 215 -4.52 0.26 -12.66
C VAL A 215 -5.32 0.01 -13.91
N LYS A 216 -4.67 -0.40 -15.01
CA LYS A 216 -5.38 -0.84 -16.22
C LYS A 216 -6.06 -2.17 -15.92
N VAL A 217 -7.39 -2.18 -15.95
CA VAL A 217 -8.23 -3.35 -15.66
C VAL A 217 -8.74 -3.96 -16.97
N PRO A 218 -8.30 -5.18 -17.35
CA PRO A 218 -8.81 -5.89 -18.54
C PRO A 218 -10.15 -6.56 -18.23
N PHE A 219 -11.18 -5.76 -17.95
CA PHE A 219 -12.46 -6.25 -17.42
C PHE A 219 -13.13 -7.31 -18.30
N GLU A 220 -13.07 -7.15 -19.62
CA GLU A 220 -13.74 -8.06 -20.56
C GLU A 220 -13.10 -9.45 -20.61
N ASP A 221 -11.80 -9.54 -20.31
CA ASP A 221 -11.05 -10.79 -20.33
C ASP A 221 -11.14 -11.55 -19.01
N MET A 222 -11.76 -10.96 -17.98
CA MET A 222 -11.86 -11.56 -16.65
C MET A 222 -12.99 -12.56 -16.55
N VAL A 223 -12.75 -13.57 -15.71
CA VAL A 223 -13.80 -14.51 -15.30
C VAL A 223 -14.86 -13.77 -14.47
N LYS A 224 -16.08 -13.78 -15.00
CA LYS A 224 -17.30 -13.26 -14.37
C LYS A 224 -17.86 -14.29 -13.38
N GLY A 225 -18.64 -13.83 -12.41
CA GLY A 225 -19.22 -14.68 -11.37
C GLY A 225 -18.59 -14.50 -10.00
N VAL A 226 -19.20 -15.15 -9.02
CA VAL A 226 -18.61 -15.31 -7.69
C VAL A 226 -17.55 -16.40 -7.76
N ILE A 227 -16.35 -16.12 -7.26
CA ILE A 227 -15.16 -16.95 -7.40
C ILE A 227 -14.90 -17.71 -6.10
N CYS A 228 -14.48 -18.97 -6.24
CA CYS A 228 -14.09 -19.79 -5.11
C CYS A 228 -12.77 -19.28 -4.48
N PRO A 229 -12.72 -18.98 -3.18
CA PRO A 229 -11.50 -18.51 -2.51
C PRO A 229 -10.42 -19.60 -2.36
N LYS A 230 -10.78 -20.88 -2.50
CA LYS A 230 -9.86 -22.02 -2.35
C LYS A 230 -9.24 -22.50 -3.66
N CYS A 231 -9.86 -22.17 -4.80
CA CYS A 231 -9.42 -22.67 -6.08
C CYS A 231 -8.65 -21.59 -6.85
N ALA A 232 -7.59 -22.00 -7.54
CA ALA A 232 -6.87 -21.14 -8.45
C ALA A 232 -7.66 -20.88 -9.76
N ASN A 233 -7.19 -19.90 -10.53
CA ASN A 233 -7.64 -19.58 -11.89
C ASN A 233 -9.12 -19.19 -11.96
N GLY A 234 -9.58 -18.36 -11.02
CA GLY A 234 -10.91 -17.77 -11.12
C GLY A 234 -12.06 -18.77 -11.14
N GLN A 235 -11.97 -19.91 -10.45
CA GLN A 235 -13.05 -20.93 -10.49
C GLN A 235 -14.41 -20.34 -10.05
N PRO A 236 -15.41 -20.24 -10.95
CA PRO A 236 -16.72 -19.73 -10.58
C PRO A 236 -17.46 -20.70 -9.66
N MET A 237 -18.29 -20.14 -8.79
CA MET A 237 -19.21 -20.84 -7.92
C MET A 237 -20.64 -20.79 -8.50
N SER A 238 -21.41 -21.85 -8.30
CA SER A 238 -22.82 -21.91 -8.66
C SER A 238 -23.70 -21.53 -7.47
N TYR A 239 -24.77 -20.78 -7.72
CA TYR A 239 -25.72 -20.39 -6.69
C TYR A 239 -26.92 -21.35 -6.67
N SER A 240 -27.12 -22.07 -5.56
CA SER A 240 -28.27 -22.96 -5.36
C SER A 240 -28.66 -23.01 -3.89
N TYR A 241 -29.95 -23.19 -3.59
CA TYR A 241 -30.46 -23.28 -2.21
C TYR A 241 -29.96 -22.17 -1.25
N LYS A 242 -29.82 -20.94 -1.76
CA LYS A 242 -29.31 -19.76 -1.04
C LYS A 242 -27.85 -19.88 -0.57
N LYS A 243 -27.05 -20.71 -1.22
CA LYS A 243 -25.63 -20.92 -0.94
C LYS A 243 -24.82 -20.92 -2.24
N TRP A 244 -23.55 -20.56 -2.14
CA TRP A 244 -22.60 -20.68 -3.23
C TRP A 244 -21.84 -22.00 -3.11
N HIS A 245 -21.78 -22.75 -4.19
CA HIS A 245 -21.15 -24.06 -4.27
C HIS A 245 -20.01 -24.02 -5.29
N CYS A 246 -18.82 -24.43 -4.87
CA CYS A 246 -17.71 -24.63 -5.80
C CYS A 246 -17.80 -26.03 -6.40
N PRO A 247 -17.96 -26.17 -7.74
CA PRO A 247 -18.04 -27.48 -8.38
C PRO A 247 -16.69 -28.22 -8.39
N ARG A 248 -15.57 -27.51 -8.21
CA ARG A 248 -14.21 -28.10 -8.24
C ARG A 248 -13.79 -28.70 -6.90
N CYS A 249 -13.97 -27.97 -5.80
CA CYS A 249 -13.48 -28.39 -4.48
C CYS A 249 -14.59 -28.67 -3.45
N GLY A 250 -15.86 -28.54 -3.84
CA GLY A 250 -17.00 -28.78 -2.96
C GLY A 250 -17.23 -27.73 -1.87
N LEU A 251 -16.45 -26.64 -1.84
CA LEU A 251 -16.65 -25.56 -0.86
C LEU A 251 -18.07 -25.00 -0.95
N VAL A 252 -18.72 -24.88 0.20
CA VAL A 252 -20.02 -24.25 0.36
C VAL A 252 -19.87 -22.96 1.16
N ASP A 253 -20.40 -21.86 0.64
CA ASP A 253 -20.21 -20.55 1.23
C ASP A 253 -21.47 -19.68 1.14
N ARG A 254 -21.91 -19.11 2.26
CA ARG A 254 -23.09 -18.24 2.31
C ARG A 254 -22.75 -16.78 2.02
N ASP A 255 -21.50 -16.38 2.27
CA ASP A 255 -21.04 -14.99 2.22
C ASP A 255 -20.08 -14.74 1.05
N ALA A 256 -19.89 -15.71 0.15
CA ALA A 256 -19.01 -15.56 -1.02
C ALA A 256 -19.33 -14.33 -1.87
N LEU A 257 -20.63 -14.04 -2.09
CA LEU A 257 -21.04 -12.82 -2.79
C LEU A 257 -20.61 -11.54 -2.07
N LYS A 258 -20.66 -11.49 -0.74
CA LYS A 258 -20.25 -10.31 0.03
C LYS A 258 -18.75 -10.07 -0.09
N ARG A 259 -17.94 -11.13 -0.13
CA ARG A 259 -16.49 -11.01 -0.35
C ARG A 259 -16.18 -10.54 -1.76
N ASP A 260 -16.83 -11.10 -2.77
CA ASP A 260 -16.60 -10.71 -4.17
C ASP A 260 -17.21 -9.34 -4.51
N LEU A 261 -18.06 -8.79 -3.63
CA LEU A 261 -18.50 -7.41 -3.74
C LEU A 261 -17.33 -6.42 -3.64
N GLU A 262 -16.34 -6.72 -2.80
CA GLU A 262 -15.11 -5.93 -2.70
C GLU A 262 -14.29 -5.99 -4.00
N ASP A 263 -14.30 -7.12 -4.71
CA ASP A 263 -13.67 -7.23 -6.02
C ASP A 263 -14.31 -6.28 -7.04
N TYR A 264 -15.66 -6.26 -7.06
CA TYR A 264 -16.37 -5.30 -7.90
C TYR A 264 -15.98 -3.87 -7.54
N ARG A 265 -15.90 -3.54 -6.24
CA ARG A 265 -15.50 -2.21 -5.76
C ARG A 265 -14.12 -1.80 -6.27
N LEU A 266 -13.17 -2.72 -6.21
CA LEU A 266 -11.77 -2.51 -6.59
C LEU A 266 -11.54 -2.44 -8.10
N LEU A 267 -12.36 -3.16 -8.89
CA LEU A 267 -12.23 -3.24 -10.35
C LEU A 267 -13.08 -2.23 -11.10
N VAL A 268 -14.31 -1.99 -10.63
CA VAL A 268 -15.33 -1.20 -11.33
C VAL A 268 -15.66 0.09 -10.57
N GLY A 269 -15.78 0.00 -9.24
CA GLY A 269 -16.04 1.13 -8.37
C GLY A 269 -17.19 0.89 -7.38
N PRO A 270 -17.50 1.87 -6.51
CA PRO A 270 -18.45 1.70 -5.40
C PRO A 270 -19.93 1.70 -5.82
N LYS A 271 -20.21 2.03 -7.09
CA LYS A 271 -21.56 2.20 -7.63
C LYS A 271 -22.01 0.96 -8.41
N LEU A 272 -23.21 0.51 -8.09
CA LEU A 272 -23.85 -0.68 -8.65
C LEU A 272 -25.20 -0.34 -9.26
N THR A 273 -25.50 -0.99 -10.37
CA THR A 273 -26.85 -1.09 -10.93
C THR A 273 -27.22 -2.56 -11.02
N ASN A 274 -28.51 -2.88 -11.18
CA ASN A 274 -28.90 -4.28 -11.45
C ASN A 274 -28.18 -4.82 -12.70
N LYS A 275 -28.04 -3.99 -13.74
CA LYS A 275 -27.33 -4.35 -14.98
C LYS A 275 -25.86 -4.69 -14.72
N SER A 276 -25.09 -3.77 -14.11
CA SER A 276 -23.66 -3.99 -13.85
C SER A 276 -23.39 -5.11 -12.87
N PHE A 277 -24.29 -5.31 -11.88
CA PHE A 277 -24.23 -6.44 -10.95
C PHE A 277 -24.37 -7.78 -11.70
N ARG A 278 -25.35 -7.90 -12.60
CA ARG A 278 -25.52 -9.11 -13.41
C ARG A 278 -24.34 -9.38 -14.33
N GLU A 279 -23.84 -8.34 -14.99
CA GLU A 279 -22.71 -8.45 -15.90
C GLU A 279 -21.44 -8.93 -15.18
N PHE A 280 -21.17 -8.43 -13.97
CA PHE A 280 -20.00 -8.84 -13.21
C PHE A 280 -20.15 -10.22 -12.56
N PHE A 281 -21.31 -10.48 -11.92
CA PHE A 281 -21.54 -11.71 -11.16
C PHE A 281 -22.14 -12.85 -12.00
N ALA A 282 -22.23 -12.68 -13.33
CA ALA A 282 -22.80 -13.67 -14.24
C ALA A 282 -24.18 -14.19 -13.79
N ILE A 283 -25.08 -13.25 -13.42
CA ILE A 283 -26.44 -13.57 -12.98
C ILE A 283 -27.42 -13.18 -14.09
N ASP A 284 -28.04 -14.16 -14.73
CA ASP A 284 -28.93 -13.89 -15.87
C ASP A 284 -30.22 -13.17 -15.45
N SER A 285 -30.82 -13.64 -14.34
CA SER A 285 -32.15 -13.19 -13.91
C SER A 285 -32.10 -11.83 -13.18
N PRO A 286 -32.76 -10.78 -13.71
CA PRO A 286 -32.87 -9.49 -13.02
C PRO A 286 -33.58 -9.59 -11.67
N ASN A 287 -34.51 -10.53 -11.51
CA ASN A 287 -35.23 -10.76 -10.26
C ASN A 287 -34.34 -11.41 -9.19
N VAL A 288 -33.49 -12.36 -9.57
CA VAL A 288 -32.50 -12.96 -8.66
C VAL A 288 -31.48 -11.91 -8.24
N ALA A 289 -30.96 -11.14 -9.19
CA ALA A 289 -30.06 -10.03 -8.92
C ALA A 289 -30.68 -9.01 -7.96
N TYR A 290 -31.95 -8.63 -8.16
CA TYR A 290 -32.66 -7.74 -7.24
C TYR A 290 -32.71 -8.30 -5.82
N LYS A 291 -33.12 -9.57 -5.66
CA LYS A 291 -33.20 -10.22 -4.34
C LYS A 291 -31.84 -10.28 -3.64
N LEU A 292 -30.77 -10.58 -4.38
CA LEU A 292 -29.40 -10.61 -3.85
C LEU A 292 -28.92 -9.22 -3.44
N LEU A 293 -29.16 -8.20 -4.27
CA LEU A 293 -28.82 -6.80 -3.95
C LEU A 293 -29.51 -6.31 -2.66
N GLN A 294 -30.75 -6.71 -2.41
CA GLN A 294 -31.47 -6.38 -1.17
C GLN A 294 -30.90 -7.07 0.08
N GLN A 295 -30.11 -8.13 -0.07
CA GLN A 295 -29.46 -8.84 1.06
C GLN A 295 -28.07 -8.28 1.38
N LEU A 296 -27.53 -7.41 0.53
CA LEU A 296 -26.23 -6.79 0.71
C LEU A 296 -26.36 -5.49 1.52
N PRO A 297 -25.35 -5.13 2.31
CA PRO A 297 -25.34 -3.89 3.09
C PRO A 297 -25.07 -2.67 2.19
N LEU A 298 -26.00 -2.39 1.27
CA LEU A 298 -25.89 -1.33 0.26
C LEU A 298 -26.93 -0.24 0.53
N LYS A 299 -26.53 1.02 0.31
CA LYS A 299 -27.47 2.14 0.30
C LYS A 299 -28.13 2.22 -1.07
N ALA A 300 -29.44 2.09 -1.12
CA ALA A 300 -30.20 2.26 -2.35
C ALA A 300 -30.62 3.72 -2.53
N GLU A 301 -30.45 4.24 -3.74
CA GLU A 301 -30.88 5.58 -4.13
C GLU A 301 -31.66 5.52 -5.45
N GLY A 302 -32.66 6.39 -5.61
CA GLY A 302 -33.52 6.43 -6.79
C GLY A 302 -34.62 5.37 -6.81
N SER A 303 -35.38 5.36 -7.91
CA SER A 303 -36.58 4.54 -8.06
C SER A 303 -36.54 3.64 -9.31
N LYS A 304 -37.09 2.43 -9.18
CA LYS A 304 -37.34 1.47 -10.26
C LYS A 304 -36.12 1.29 -11.19
N LYS A 305 -36.19 1.75 -12.45
CA LYS A 305 -35.16 1.57 -13.48
C LYS A 305 -33.90 2.40 -13.25
N HIS A 306 -33.99 3.45 -12.43
CA HIS A 306 -32.89 4.34 -12.07
C HIS A 306 -32.39 4.05 -10.65
N ARG A 307 -32.72 2.89 -10.08
CA ARG A 307 -32.22 2.53 -8.76
C ARG A 307 -30.73 2.20 -8.85
N GLU A 308 -29.96 2.92 -8.06
CA GLU A 308 -28.53 2.74 -7.89
C GLU A 308 -28.26 2.23 -6.47
N TYR A 309 -27.20 1.46 -6.33
CA TYR A 309 -26.76 0.93 -5.06
C TYR A 309 -25.33 1.39 -4.80
N TRP A 310 -25.08 1.83 -3.58
CA TRP A 310 -23.79 2.33 -3.15
C TRP A 310 -23.22 1.42 -2.05
N MET A 311 -21.97 1.00 -2.26
CA MET A 311 -21.17 0.40 -1.20
C MET A 311 -20.74 1.51 -0.24
N MET A 312 -21.07 1.35 1.04
CA MET A 312 -20.61 2.27 2.08
C MET A 312 -19.14 1.95 2.39
N GLU A 313 -18.30 2.97 2.49
CA GLU A 313 -16.90 2.85 2.96
C GLU A 313 -16.82 2.55 4.47
#